data_AF-A0A939IJH3-F1
#
_entry.id   AF-A0A939IJH3-F1
#
_cell.length_a   1.000
_cell.length_b   1.000
_cell.length_c   1.000
_cell.angle_alpha   90.00
_cell.angle_beta   90.00
_cell.angle_gamma   90.00
#
_symmetry.space_group_name_H-M   'P 1'
#
loop_
_entity.id
_entity.type
_entity.pdbx_description
1 polymer ?
#
loop_
_entity_poly.entity_id
_entity_poly.type
_entity_poly.pdbx_seq_one_letter_code
_entity_poly.pdbx_strand_id
1 'polypeptide(L)' 'MPKFKADNFNQDAMVVINFKEQLQPGNFEHAIHFLIDNKLDLSPFDKHYKNEDGGRPAYDP' A
#
# COMPACT_ATOMS: atom_id res chain seq x y z
N MET A 1 12.71 -20.12 26.12
CA MET A 1 11.93 -19.92 24.87
C MET A 1 11.43 -18.48 24.83
N PRO A 2 11.25 -17.86 23.65
CA PRO A 2 10.78 -16.49 23.55
C PRO A 2 9.36 -16.37 24.13
N LYS A 3 9.10 -15.27 24.84
CA LYS A 3 7.80 -14.98 25.45
C LYS A 3 7.03 -14.02 24.55
N PHE A 4 6.19 -14.56 23.66
CA PHE A 4 5.33 -13.77 22.80
C PHE A 4 4.14 -13.17 23.57
N LYS A 5 3.60 -12.07 23.07
CA LYS A 5 2.34 -11.51 23.59
C LYS A 5 1.18 -12.43 23.22
N ALA A 6 0.16 -12.48 24.07
CA ALA A 6 -1.06 -13.23 23.78
C ALA A 6 -1.89 -12.50 22.71
N ASP A 7 -2.36 -13.24 21.71
CA ASP A 7 -3.22 -12.70 20.66
C ASP A 7 -4.62 -12.41 21.21
N ASN A 8 -5.18 -11.24 20.84
CA ASN A 8 -6.57 -10.90 21.10
C ASN A 8 -7.36 -10.96 19.80
N PHE A 9 -8.11 -12.03 19.60
CA PHE A 9 -8.94 -12.23 18.41
C PHE A 9 -10.20 -11.33 18.36
N ASN A 10 -10.54 -10.66 19.46
CA ASN A 10 -11.69 -9.76 19.56
C ASN A 10 -11.28 -8.28 19.41
N GLN A 11 -10.27 -7.98 18.60
CA GLN A 11 -9.79 -6.61 18.39
C GLN A 11 -10.63 -5.92 17.31
N ASP A 12 -11.37 -4.87 17.70
CA ASP A 12 -12.38 -4.18 16.88
C ASP A 12 -12.07 -2.70 16.60
N ALA A 13 -10.85 -2.25 16.89
CA ALA A 13 -10.47 -0.85 16.74
C ALA A 13 -10.24 -0.45 15.28
N MET A 14 -10.98 0.56 14.81
CA MET A 14 -10.68 1.26 13.57
C MET A 14 -9.69 2.39 13.86
N VAL A 15 -8.42 2.20 13.46
CA VAL A 15 -7.36 3.20 13.64
C VAL A 15 -7.31 4.07 12.38
N VAL A 16 -7.47 5.38 12.56
CA VAL A 16 -7.25 6.34 11.47
C VAL A 16 -5.74 6.51 11.32
N ILE A 17 -5.23 6.14 10.15
CA ILE A 17 -3.79 6.16 9.84
C ILE A 17 -3.56 7.10 8.67
N ASN A 18 -2.59 8.01 8.81
CA ASN A 18 -2.05 8.76 7.68
C ASN A 18 -0.97 7.91 7.01
N PHE A 19 -1.26 7.40 5.81
CA PHE A 19 -0.35 6.52 5.08
C PHE A 19 1.02 7.17 4.84
N LYS A 20 1.06 8.46 4.51
CA LYS A 20 2.32 9.19 4.27
C LYS A 20 3.21 9.21 5.51
N GLU A 21 2.61 9.28 6.70
CA GLU A 21 3.35 9.24 7.96
C GLU A 21 3.83 7.83 8.32
N GLN A 22 3.29 6.76 7.72
CA GLN A 22 3.76 5.39 7.92
C GLN A 22 4.97 5.04 7.05
N LEU A 23 5.16 5.73 5.93
CA LEU A 23 6.29 5.50 5.02
C LEU A 23 7.57 6.16 5.54
N GLN A 24 8.06 5.71 6.70
CA GLN A 24 9.29 6.20 7.29
C GLN A 24 10.52 5.51 6.67
N PRO A 25 11.59 6.26 6.35
CA PRO A 25 12.83 5.66 5.85
C PRO A 25 13.39 4.58 6.77
N GLY A 26 13.93 3.52 6.17
CA GLY A 26 14.56 2.42 6.90
C GLY A 26 13.61 1.32 7.39
N ASN A 27 12.30 1.46 7.18
CA ASN A 27 11.36 0.35 7.34
C ASN A 27 11.18 -0.44 6.03
N PHE A 28 10.53 -1.61 6.14
CA PHE A 28 10.30 -2.49 5.01
C PHE A 28 9.24 -1.94 4.05
N GLU A 29 8.20 -1.32 4.61
CA GLU A 29 7.06 -0.75 3.89
C GLU A 29 7.50 0.40 2.96
N HIS A 30 8.39 1.27 3.43
CA HIS A 30 9.03 2.33 2.66
C HIS A 30 9.92 1.77 1.56
N ALA A 31 10.65 0.69 1.82
CA ALA A 31 11.46 0.04 0.79
C ALA A 31 10.57 -0.53 -0.33
N ILE A 32 9.47 -1.23 0.01
CA ILE A 32 8.49 -1.69 -0.97
C ILE A 32 7.89 -0.52 -1.75
N HIS A 33 7.39 0.51 -1.05
CA HIS A 33 6.81 1.68 -1.69
C HIS A 33 7.79 2.32 -2.68
N PHE A 34 9.03 2.54 -2.26
CA PHE A 34 10.07 3.12 -3.13
C PHE A 34 10.33 2.26 -4.37
N LEU A 35 10.41 0.93 -4.23
CA LEU A 35 10.65 0.05 -5.35
C LEU A 35 9.49 0.07 -6.36
N ILE A 36 8.25 0.00 -5.89
CA ILE A 36 7.07 0.05 -6.76
C ILE A 36 7.02 1.40 -7.49
N ASP A 37 7.09 2.50 -6.75
CA ASP A 37 6.92 3.85 -7.26
C ASP A 37 8.09 4.32 -8.17
N ASN A 38 9.32 3.86 -7.93
CA ASN A 38 10.51 4.42 -8.59
C ASN A 38 11.31 3.42 -9.41
N LYS A 39 11.06 2.11 -9.31
CA LYS A 39 11.90 1.07 -9.92
C LYS A 39 11.15 0.08 -10.79
N LEU A 40 9.83 -0.04 -10.66
CA LEU A 40 9.02 -0.91 -11.50
C LEU A 40 8.36 -0.12 -12.62
N ASP A 41 8.34 -0.70 -13.81
CA ASP A 41 7.54 -0.21 -14.93
C ASP A 41 6.15 -0.85 -14.87
N LEU A 42 5.15 -0.04 -14.51
CA LEU A 42 3.76 -0.46 -14.38
C LEU A 42 2.92 -0.16 -15.64
N SER A 43 3.49 0.47 -16.67
CA SER A 43 2.78 0.77 -17.92
C SER A 43 2.16 -0.45 -18.63
N PRO A 44 2.63 -1.70 -18.47
CA PRO A 44 1.93 -2.86 -19.02
C PRO A 44 0.50 -3.04 -18.49
N PHE A 45 0.15 -2.44 -17.34
CA PHE A 45 -1.19 -2.49 -16.77
C PHE A 45 -2.15 -1.48 -17.40
N ASP A 46 -1.65 -0.40 -18.00
CA ASP A 46 -2.46 0.69 -18.59
C ASP A 46 -3.46 0.18 -19.62
N LYS A 47 -3.07 -0.85 -20.40
CA LYS A 47 -3.92 -1.50 -21.42
C LYS A 47 -5.22 -2.11 -20.87
N HIS A 48 -5.30 -2.32 -19.55
CA HIS A 48 -6.49 -2.85 -18.90
C HIS A 48 -7.52 -1.76 -18.57
N TYR A 49 -7.12 -0.50 -18.59
CA TYR A 49 -7.99 0.65 -18.38
C TYR A 49 -8.56 1.16 -19.71
N LYS A 50 -9.81 1.64 -19.68
CA LYS A 50 -10.57 2.15 -20.84
C LYS A 50 -11.44 3.34 -20.45
N ASN A 51 -10.84 4.29 -19.73
CA ASN A 51 -11.52 5.44 -19.12
C ASN A 51 -10.96 6.79 -19.63
N GLU A 52 -10.32 6.79 -20.81
CA GLU A 52 -9.75 8.00 -21.43
C GLU A 52 -10.81 9.10 -21.64
N ASP A 53 -11.99 8.72 -22.16
CA ASP A 53 -13.05 9.66 -22.54
C ASP A 53 -14.20 9.74 -21.52
N GLY A 54 -14.05 9.12 -20.34
CA GLY A 54 -15.07 9.15 -19.28
C GLY A 54 -14.99 8.02 -18.26
N GLY A 55 -15.95 7.99 -17.33
CA GLY A 55 -15.95 7.04 -16.22
C GLY A 55 -15.18 7.55 -15.00
N ARG A 56 -14.96 6.67 -14.00
CA ARG A 56 -14.20 7.02 -12.80
C ARG A 56 -12.70 7.04 -13.13
N PRO A 57 -11.92 7.97 -12.56
CA PRO A 57 -10.47 7.88 -12.57
C PRO A 57 -10.00 6.49 -12.09
N ALA A 58 -9.00 5.95 -12.78
CA ALA A 58 -8.37 4.71 -12.37
C ALA A 58 -7.55 4.97 -11.10
N TYR A 59 -7.36 3.92 -10.31
CA TYR A 59 -6.32 3.92 -9.30
C TYR A 59 -5.04 3.42 -9.95
N ASP A 60 -3.92 4.07 -9.63
CA ASP A 60 -2.60 3.62 -10.06
C ASP A 60 -2.36 2.19 -9.51
N PRO A 61 -1.98 1.22 -10.37
CA PRO A 61 -1.71 -0.16 -9.96
C PRO A 61 -0.66 -0.34 -8.87
#